data_AF-A0A0D6AJM3-F1
#
_entry.id   AF-A0A0D6AJM3-F1
#
_cell.length_a   1.000
_cell.length_b   1.000
_cell.length_c   1.000
_cell.angle_alpha   90.00
_cell.angle_beta   90.00
_cell.angle_gamma   90.00
#
_symmetry.space_group_name_H-M   'P 1'
#
loop_
_entity.id
_entity.type
_entity.pdbx_description
1 polymer ?
#
loop_
_entity_poly.entity_id
_entity_poly.type
_entity_poly.pdbx_seq_one_letter_code
_entity_poly.pdbx_strand_id
1 'polypeptide(L)' 'MARVCQLTGKRANNGFAVSHSHRRTKKLQHANLQDKKIWWAEGKSFVRLRLSTKALKTLDKKSLNAMAIEAGIDLQKHLC' A
#
# COMPACT_ATOMS: atom_id res chain seq x y z
N MET A 1 -12.87 -1.96 -3.66
CA MET A 1 -11.95 -1.89 -2.50
C MET A 1 -11.63 -0.44 -2.19
N ALA A 2 -11.53 -0.10 -0.91
CA ALA A 2 -11.04 1.22 -0.49
C ALA A 2 -9.61 1.44 -1.01
N ARG A 3 -9.25 2.68 -1.39
CA ARG A 3 -7.89 3.04 -1.84
C ARG A 3 -6.92 3.11 -0.65
N VAL A 4 -6.61 1.96 -0.07
CA VAL A 4 -5.73 1.80 1.07
C VAL A 4 -4.67 0.75 0.74
N CYS A 5 -3.44 0.99 1.17
CA CYS A 5 -2.39 -0.01 1.08
C CYS A 5 -2.67 -1.15 2.07
N GLN A 6 -2.72 -2.39 1.60
CA GLN A 6 -3.04 -3.53 2.45
C GLN A 6 -2.03 -3.70 3.59
N LEU A 7 -0.72 -3.75 3.30
CA LEU A 7 0.30 -3.99 4.34
C LEU A 7 0.51 -2.83 5.33
N THR A 8 0.38 -1.58 4.91
CA THR A 8 0.78 -0.42 5.74
C THR A 8 -0.37 0.50 6.11
N GLY A 9 -1.60 0.22 5.66
CA GLY A 9 -2.77 1.05 5.94
C GLY A 9 -2.72 2.46 5.35
N LYS A 10 -1.73 2.77 4.49
CA LYS A 10 -1.60 4.12 3.91
C LYS A 10 -2.83 4.50 3.11
N ARG A 11 -3.46 5.59 3.51
CA ARG A 11 -4.67 6.17 2.91
C ARG A 11 -4.38 7.54 2.30
N ALA A 12 -5.35 8.06 1.57
CA ALA A 12 -5.28 9.41 1.03
C ALA A 12 -5.20 10.45 2.16
N ASN A 13 -4.46 11.53 1.91
CA ASN A 13 -4.38 12.68 2.79
C ASN A 13 -5.31 13.80 2.31
N ASN A 14 -5.91 14.54 3.24
CA ASN A 14 -6.65 15.76 2.92
C ASN A 14 -5.64 16.91 2.78
N GLY A 15 -5.62 17.56 1.62
CA GLY A 15 -4.76 18.70 1.36
C GLY A 15 -5.47 19.82 0.60
N PHE A 16 -4.69 20.83 0.21
CA PHE A 16 -5.16 21.93 -0.62
C PHE A 16 -4.26 22.10 -1.83
N ALA A 17 -4.84 22.49 -2.96
CA ALA A 17 -4.09 23.11 -4.04
C ALA A 17 -4.13 24.64 -3.83
N VAL A 18 -2.96 25.26 -3.79
CA VAL A 18 -2.77 26.69 -3.53
C VAL A 18 -2.40 27.36 -4.85
N SER A 19 -3.17 28.37 -5.27
CA SER A 19 -2.83 29.18 -6.45
C SER A 19 -1.75 30.21 -6.16
N HIS A 20 -1.22 30.86 -7.20
CA HIS A 20 -0.30 32.00 -7.05
C HIS A 20 -0.86 33.11 -6.14
N SER A 21 -2.16 33.39 -6.26
CA SER A 21 -2.89 34.33 -5.40
C SER A 21 -3.34 33.73 -4.06
N HIS A 22 -2.76 32.62 -3.62
CA HIS A 22 -3.08 31.92 -2.36
C HIS A 22 -4.53 31.43 -2.19
N ARG A 23 -5.29 31.27 -3.28
CA ARG A 23 -6.62 30.64 -3.20
C ARG A 23 -6.46 29.15 -2.92
N ARG A 24 -7.11 28.67 -1.86
CA ARG A 24 -7.02 27.28 -1.40
C ARG A 24 -8.24 26.49 -1.87
N THR A 25 -8.01 25.46 -2.67
CA THR A 25 -9.05 24.51 -3.11
C THR A 25 -8.81 23.15 -2.47
N LYS A 26 -9.85 22.52 -1.90
CA LYS A 26 -9.73 21.20 -1.24
C LYS A 26 -9.32 20.16 -2.28
N LYS A 27 -8.29 19.38 -1.98
CA LYS A 27 -7.79 18.29 -2.85
C LYS A 27 -7.42 17.07 -2.01
N LEU A 28 -7.84 15.90 -2.46
CA LEU A 28 -7.38 14.63 -1.90
C LEU A 28 -6.04 14.24 -2.53
N GLN A 29 -5.03 14.04 -1.69
CA GLN A 29 -3.73 13.52 -2.10
C GLN A 29 -3.73 12.00 -1.95
N HIS A 30 -3.87 11.27 -3.06
CA HIS A 30 -3.93 9.81 -3.03
C HIS A 30 -2.56 9.18 -2.76
N ALA A 31 -2.58 8.02 -2.08
CA ALA A 31 -1.40 7.18 -1.98
C ALA A 31 -1.08 6.56 -3.35
N ASN A 32 0.21 6.47 -3.69
CA ASN A 32 0.68 5.79 -4.90
C ASN A 32 0.58 4.27 -4.70
N LEU A 33 -0.59 3.72 -5.04
CA LEU A 33 -0.94 2.30 -4.92
C LEU A 33 -0.73 1.59 -6.26
N GLN A 34 -0.13 0.41 -6.23
CA GLN A 34 0.11 -0.44 -7.37
C GLN A 34 -0.36 -1.86 -7.05
N ASP A 35 -1.00 -2.52 -8.01
CA ASP A 35 -1.35 -3.93 -7.92
C ASP A 35 -0.16 -4.75 -8.43
N LYS A 36 0.54 -5.45 -7.54
CA LYS A 36 1.72 -6.25 -7.89
C LYS A 36 1.63 -7.67 -7.35
N LYS A 37 2.24 -8.60 -8.08
CA LYS A 37 2.52 -9.96 -7.62
C LYS A 37 3.84 -9.95 -6.84
N ILE A 38 3.82 -10.52 -5.65
CA ILE A 38 5.02 -10.69 -4.81
C ILE A 38 5.18 -12.14 -4.46
N TRP A 39 6.43 -12.62 -4.45
CA TRP A 39 6.76 -13.97 -4.04
C TRP A 39 6.65 -14.11 -2.53
N TRP A 40 5.93 -15.15 -2.08
CA TRP A 40 5.85 -15.53 -0.68
C TRP A 40 6.62 -16.83 -0.46
N ALA A 41 7.72 -16.74 0.29
CA ALA A 41 8.66 -17.85 0.45
C ALA A 41 8.06 -19.05 1.21
N GLU A 42 7.29 -18.80 2.29
CA GLU A 42 6.76 -19.90 3.12
C GLU A 42 5.62 -20.66 2.43
N GLY A 43 4.72 -19.96 1.74
CA GLY A 43 3.68 -20.61 0.94
C GLY A 43 4.11 -21.00 -0.47
N LYS A 44 5.38 -20.80 -0.84
CA LYS A 44 5.97 -21.08 -2.17
C LYS A 44 5.10 -20.64 -3.34
N SER A 45 4.47 -19.48 -3.21
CA SER A 45 3.43 -19.02 -4.14
C SER A 45 3.50 -17.51 -4.35
N PHE A 46 2.88 -17.03 -5.42
CA PHE A 46 2.72 -15.59 -5.66
C PHE A 46 1.45 -15.06 -5.00
N VAL A 47 1.56 -13.90 -4.37
CA VAL A 47 0.45 -13.19 -3.75
C VAL A 47 0.20 -11.89 -4.52
N ARG A 48 -1.06 -11.65 -4.93
CA ARG A 48 -1.46 -10.37 -5.53
C ARG A 48 -1.91 -9.41 -4.45
N LEU A 49 -1.15 -8.34 -4.24
CA LEU A 49 -1.47 -7.31 -3.26
C LEU A 49 -1.51 -5.92 -3.90
N ARG A 50 -2.41 -5.09 -3.37
CA ARG A 50 -2.48 -3.65 -3.65
C ARG A 50 -1.63 -2.90 -2.64
N LEU A 51 -0.46 -2.46 -3.08
CA LEU A 51 0.56 -1.94 -2.20
C LEU A 51 0.99 -0.53 -2.57
N SER A 52 1.42 0.23 -1.56
CA SER A 52 2.10 1.49 -1.81
C SER A 52 3.54 1.25 -2.25
N THR A 53 4.09 2.16 -3.06
CA THR A 53 5.51 2.10 -3.46
C THR A 53 6.47 2.15 -2.27
N LYS A 54 6.08 2.83 -1.19
CA LYS A 54 6.83 2.80 0.08
C LYS A 54 6.83 1.42 0.72
N ALA A 55 5.70 0.70 0.70
CA ALA A 55 5.63 -0.66 1.22
C ALA A 55 6.52 -1.63 0.41
N LEU A 56 6.57 -1.48 -0.92
CA LEU A 56 7.49 -2.24 -1.78
C LEU A 56 8.95 -2.05 -1.34
N LYS A 57 9.38 -0.80 -1.11
CA LYS A 57 10.74 -0.52 -0.60
C LYS A 57 10.99 -1.13 0.79
N THR A 58 9.95 -1.24 1.62
CA THR A 58 10.08 -1.87 2.95
C THR A 58 10.20 -3.39 2.84
N LEU A 59 9.58 -4.02 1.84
CA LEU A 59 9.70 -5.46 1.59
C LEU A 59 11.12 -5.90 1.22
N ASP A 60 11.92 -5.00 0.63
CA ASP A 60 13.33 -5.28 0.38
C ASP A 60 14.15 -5.35 1.67
N LYS A 61 13.65 -4.74 2.77
CA LYS A 61 14.34 -4.66 4.07
C LYS A 61 13.75 -5.60 5.13
N LYS A 62 12.43 -5.78 5.12
CA LYS A 62 11.66 -6.63 6.04
C LYS A 62 10.99 -7.73 5.23
N SER A 63 10.88 -8.93 5.79
CA SER A 63 10.17 -10.03 5.12
C SER A 63 8.67 -9.73 4.94
N LEU A 64 8.08 -10.32 3.90
CA LEU A 64 6.64 -10.20 3.62
C LEU A 64 5.79 -10.66 4.82
N ASN A 65 6.19 -11.75 5.47
CA ASN A 65 5.47 -12.30 6.62
C ASN A 65 5.47 -11.40 7.84
N ALA A 66 6.62 -10.80 8.16
CA ALA A 66 6.67 -9.85 9.28
C ALA A 66 5.67 -8.70 9.07
N MET A 67 5.61 -8.15 7.84
CA MET A 67 4.65 -7.10 7.52
C MET A 67 3.19 -7.59 7.49
N ALA A 68 2.94 -8.84 7.08
CA ALA A 68 1.60 -9.41 7.06
C ALA A 68 1.05 -9.64 8.48
N ILE A 69 1.90 -10.10 9.40
CA ILE A 69 1.56 -10.25 10.82
C ILE A 69 1.28 -8.88 11.45
N GLU A 70 2.15 -7.89 11.22
CA GLU A 70 1.94 -6.50 11.67
C GLU A 70 0.60 -5.93 11.17
N ALA A 71 0.19 -6.28 9.95
CA ALA A 71 -1.05 -5.81 9.33
C ALA A 71 -2.29 -6.65 9.66
N GLY A 72 -2.12 -7.83 10.28
CA GLY A 72 -3.21 -8.78 10.54
C GLY A 72 -3.86 -9.34 9.27
N ILE A 73 -3.07 -9.60 8.22
CA ILE A 73 -3.59 -10.03 6.91
C ILE A 73 -3.29 -11.51 6.67
N ASP A 74 -4.34 -12.27 6.31
CA ASP A 74 -4.19 -13.63 5.83
C ASP A 74 -3.71 -13.66 4.37
N LEU A 75 -2.43 -13.98 4.16
CA LEU A 75 -1.82 -14.03 2.82
C LEU A 75 -2.44 -15.12 1.92
N GLN A 76 -2.99 -16.19 2.50
CA GLN A 76 -3.62 -17.28 1.75
C GLN A 76 -4.83 -16.81 0.93
N LYS A 77 -5.57 -15.79 1.41
CA LYS A 77 -6.73 -15.23 0.69
C LYS A 77 -6.36 -14.44 -0.56
N HIS A 78 -5.07 -14.12 -0.72
CA HIS A 78 -4.54 -13.30 -1.81
C HIS A 78 -3.60 -14.08 -2.74
N LEU A 79 -3.60 -15.41 -2.63
CA LEU A 79 -2.91 -16.32 -3.55
C LEU A 79 -3.45 -16.15 -4.97
N CYS A 80 -2.56 -16.34 -5.95
CA CYS A 80 -2.83 -16.18 -7.36
C CYS A 80 -2.75 -17.51 -8.10
#